data_AF-A0A9D4UM48-F1
#
_entry.id   AF-A0A9D4UM48-F1
#
_cell.length_a   1.000
_cell.length_b   1.000
_cell.length_c   1.000
_cell.angle_alpha   90.00
_cell.angle_beta   90.00
_cell.angle_gamma   90.00
#
_symmetry.space_group_name_H-M   'P 1'
#
loop_
_entity.id
_entity.type
_entity.pdbx_description
1 polymer ?
#
loop_
_entity_poly.entity_id
_entity_poly.type
_entity_poly.pdbx_seq_one_letter_code
_entity_poly.pdbx_strand_id
1 'polypeptide(L)'
;MAEEKAMLVKTLLRAKERTGKTFTQIATEVGITNAYAAQLFHRQAPLPESLVESLQRAVPTLSSELLQAMKVIPLRSYDPNILQDPTIYRFNEATAHYAESIKAIINEEFGDGIMSAIGFYCTVEKVKGKDGEDRVAVVFNGKFLPHVVQQAEDNTVKLQSTNILLTCTLLGVRAPFNSTSPWHIWVFLGASAAWLASYHISSNKDGSSDNQL
;
A
#
# COMPACT_ATOMS: atom_id res chain seq x y z
N MET A 1 13.08 -4.75 11.11
CA MET A 1 12.17 -4.72 9.95
C MET A 1 12.83 -4.23 8.67
N ALA A 2 13.25 -2.95 8.55
CA ALA A 2 13.86 -2.45 7.30
C ALA A 2 15.22 -3.10 6.98
N GLU A 3 16.07 -3.23 7.99
CA GLU A 3 17.39 -3.87 7.87
C GLU A 3 17.31 -5.36 7.51
N GLU A 4 16.37 -6.08 8.14
CA GLU A 4 16.09 -7.49 7.85
C GLU A 4 15.65 -7.69 6.39
N LYS A 5 14.74 -6.83 5.89
CA LYS A 5 14.36 -6.82 4.47
C LYS A 5 15.58 -6.59 3.57
N ALA A 6 16.43 -5.62 3.90
CA ALA A 6 17.62 -5.30 3.10
C ALA A 6 18.59 -6.49 3.03
N MET A 7 18.82 -7.17 4.16
CA MET A 7 19.68 -8.36 4.23
C MET A 7 19.12 -9.53 3.42
N LEU A 8 17.81 -9.74 3.45
CA LEU A 8 17.16 -10.75 2.63
C LEU A 8 17.27 -10.41 1.14
N VAL A 9 16.96 -9.18 0.75
CA VAL A 9 17.09 -8.72 -0.65
C VAL A 9 18.53 -8.93 -1.16
N LYS A 10 19.54 -8.56 -0.36
CA LYS A 10 20.95 -8.78 -0.70
C LYS A 10 21.25 -10.27 -0.94
N THR A 11 20.67 -11.15 -0.14
CA THR A 11 20.87 -12.60 -0.26
C THR A 11 20.18 -13.17 -1.51
N LEU A 12 18.96 -12.71 -1.80
CA LEU A 12 18.21 -13.09 -3.01
C LEU A 12 18.94 -12.63 -4.28
N LEU A 13 19.43 -11.39 -4.31
CA LEU A 13 20.18 -10.86 -5.45
C LEU A 13 21.48 -11.63 -5.69
N ARG A 14 22.20 -12.02 -4.62
CA ARG A 14 23.39 -12.88 -4.73
C ARG A 14 23.05 -14.27 -5.30
N ALA A 15 21.92 -14.86 -4.89
CA ALA A 15 21.47 -16.13 -5.44
C ALA A 15 21.22 -16.01 -6.94
N LYS A 16 20.50 -14.95 -7.37
CA LYS A 16 20.34 -14.62 -8.79
C LYS A 16 21.68 -14.46 -9.49
N GLU A 17 22.59 -13.64 -8.97
CA GLU A 17 23.89 -13.34 -9.60
C GLU A 17 24.70 -14.61 -9.91
N ARG A 18 24.66 -15.61 -9.01
CA ARG A 18 25.33 -16.91 -9.21
C ARG A 18 24.85 -17.68 -10.44
N THR A 19 23.66 -17.37 -10.97
CA THR A 19 23.16 -18.00 -12.21
C THR A 19 23.69 -17.35 -13.48
N GLY A 20 24.24 -16.13 -13.39
CA GLY A 20 24.62 -15.31 -14.55
C GLY A 20 23.43 -14.77 -15.37
N LYS A 21 22.18 -15.04 -14.98
CA LYS A 21 20.99 -14.62 -15.72
C LYS A 21 20.57 -13.19 -15.40
N THR A 22 20.06 -12.51 -16.42
CA THR A 22 19.36 -11.22 -16.28
C THR A 22 17.94 -11.42 -15.76
N PHE A 23 17.31 -10.35 -15.25
CA PHE A 23 15.89 -10.43 -14.87
C PHE A 23 14.98 -10.74 -16.07
N THR A 24 15.31 -10.25 -17.27
CA THR A 24 14.55 -10.57 -18.49
C THR A 24 14.60 -12.06 -18.83
N GLN A 25 15.78 -12.70 -18.71
CA GLN A 25 15.90 -14.14 -18.93
C GLN A 25 15.09 -14.94 -17.91
N ILE A 26 15.21 -14.61 -16.61
CA ILE A 26 14.44 -15.26 -15.54
C ILE A 26 12.94 -15.08 -15.78
N ALA A 27 12.51 -13.86 -16.11
CA ALA A 27 11.11 -13.55 -16.37
C ALA A 27 10.55 -14.36 -17.55
N THR A 28 11.36 -14.54 -18.60
CA THR A 28 10.99 -15.37 -19.77
C THR A 28 10.81 -16.84 -19.38
N GLU A 29 11.74 -17.41 -18.59
CA GLU A 29 11.65 -18.81 -18.14
C GLU A 29 10.46 -19.05 -17.18
N VAL A 30 10.10 -18.04 -16.38
CA VAL A 30 9.01 -18.11 -15.41
C VAL A 30 7.65 -17.77 -16.04
N GLY A 31 7.62 -17.00 -17.13
CA GLY A 31 6.39 -16.54 -17.78
C GLY A 31 5.76 -15.30 -17.12
N ILE A 32 6.58 -14.36 -16.67
CA ILE A 32 6.16 -13.09 -16.04
C ILE A 32 6.87 -11.88 -16.67
N THR A 33 6.49 -10.66 -16.32
CA THR A 33 7.22 -9.46 -16.78
C THR A 33 8.57 -9.33 -16.09
N ASN A 34 9.54 -8.71 -16.76
CA ASN A 34 10.87 -8.52 -16.21
C ASN A 34 10.90 -7.62 -14.97
N ALA A 35 10.06 -6.59 -14.93
CA ALA A 35 9.90 -5.75 -13.75
C ALA A 35 9.29 -6.56 -12.59
N TYR A 36 8.27 -7.39 -12.83
CA TYR A 36 7.68 -8.22 -11.77
C TYR A 36 8.69 -9.25 -11.24
N ALA A 37 9.47 -9.88 -12.12
CA ALA A 37 10.58 -10.74 -11.71
C ALA A 37 11.54 -10.00 -10.78
N ALA A 38 11.97 -8.78 -11.13
CA ALA A 38 12.83 -7.98 -10.26
C ALA A 38 12.16 -7.64 -8.90
N GLN A 39 10.86 -7.30 -8.89
CA GLN A 39 10.10 -6.97 -7.68
C GLN A 39 10.04 -8.13 -6.68
N LEU A 40 10.05 -9.39 -7.14
CA LEU A 40 10.16 -10.56 -6.27
C LEU A 40 11.49 -10.56 -5.49
N PHE A 41 12.60 -10.31 -6.17
CA PHE A 41 13.94 -10.28 -5.54
C PHE A 41 14.15 -9.05 -4.66
N HIS A 42 13.53 -7.92 -5.00
CA HIS A 42 13.55 -6.70 -4.19
C HIS A 42 12.51 -6.68 -3.05
N ARG A 43 11.78 -7.78 -2.84
CA ARG A 43 10.74 -7.90 -1.79
C ARG A 43 9.72 -6.78 -1.83
N GLN A 44 9.21 -6.51 -3.02
CA GLN A 44 8.10 -5.58 -3.25
C GLN A 44 6.81 -6.30 -3.72
N ALA A 45 6.95 -7.54 -4.19
CA ALA A 45 5.85 -8.45 -4.45
C ALA A 45 6.08 -9.78 -3.70
N PRO A 46 5.03 -10.43 -3.17
CA PRO A 46 5.13 -11.80 -2.70
C PRO A 46 5.26 -12.77 -3.88
N LEU A 47 5.96 -13.88 -3.68
CA LEU A 47 6.01 -15.00 -4.62
C LEU A 47 4.71 -15.82 -4.53
N PRO A 48 3.89 -15.88 -5.60
CA PRO A 48 2.73 -16.75 -5.65
C PRO A 48 3.14 -18.23 -5.67
N GLU A 49 2.33 -19.10 -5.05
CA GLU A 49 2.61 -20.55 -5.01
C GLU A 49 2.77 -21.16 -6.41
N SER A 50 1.95 -20.70 -7.37
CA SER A 50 1.97 -21.17 -8.76
C SER A 50 3.29 -20.91 -9.48
N LEU A 51 4.11 -19.96 -9.02
CA LEU A 51 5.37 -19.61 -9.67
C LEU A 51 6.60 -20.26 -9.01
N VAL A 52 6.45 -20.89 -7.84
CA VAL A 52 7.58 -21.40 -7.03
C VAL A 52 8.46 -22.36 -7.82
N GLU A 53 7.86 -23.37 -8.45
CA GLU A 53 8.61 -24.40 -9.19
C GLU A 53 9.35 -23.80 -10.39
N SER A 54 8.68 -22.92 -11.15
CA SER A 54 9.29 -22.26 -12.31
C SER A 54 10.43 -21.34 -11.91
N LEU A 55 10.29 -20.59 -10.81
CA LEU A 55 11.32 -19.70 -10.30
C LEU A 55 12.52 -20.49 -9.75
N GLN A 56 12.27 -21.58 -9.03
CA GLN A 56 13.33 -22.46 -8.54
C GLN A 56 14.12 -23.09 -9.69
N ARG A 57 13.43 -23.49 -10.76
CA ARG A 57 14.08 -23.99 -11.98
C ARG A 57 14.92 -22.92 -12.67
N ALA A 58 14.40 -21.70 -12.75
CA ALA A 58 15.10 -20.57 -13.36
C ALA A 58 16.31 -20.12 -12.52
N VAL A 59 16.20 -20.19 -11.19
CA VAL A 59 17.24 -19.79 -10.23
C VAL A 59 17.48 -20.92 -9.20
N PRO A 60 18.21 -21.98 -9.57
CA PRO A 60 18.41 -23.17 -8.72
C PRO A 60 19.17 -22.89 -7.41
N THR A 61 19.81 -21.73 -7.32
CA THR A 61 20.59 -21.25 -6.18
C THR A 61 19.72 -20.68 -5.06
N LEU A 62 18.42 -20.50 -5.29
CA LEU A 62 17.47 -20.19 -4.22
C LEU A 62 17.26 -21.43 -3.35
N SER A 63 17.43 -21.28 -2.03
CA SER A 63 17.09 -22.36 -1.09
C SER A 63 15.59 -22.39 -0.83
N SER A 64 15.10 -23.52 -0.29
CA SER A 64 13.73 -23.66 0.17
C SER A 64 13.34 -22.56 1.17
N GLU A 65 14.24 -22.23 2.10
CA GLU A 65 14.03 -21.14 3.08
C GLU A 65 13.84 -19.78 2.40
N LEU A 66 14.66 -19.47 1.39
CA LEU A 66 14.53 -18.21 0.64
C LEU A 66 13.21 -18.14 -0.13
N LEU A 67 12.80 -19.24 -0.78
CA LEU A 67 11.51 -19.32 -1.44
C LEU A 67 10.35 -19.11 -0.46
N GLN A 68 10.40 -19.76 0.71
CA GLN A 68 9.37 -19.56 1.74
C GLN A 68 9.35 -18.12 2.23
N ALA A 69 10.51 -17.51 2.45
CA ALA A 69 10.59 -16.10 2.81
C ALA A 69 9.94 -15.21 1.74
N MET A 70 10.16 -15.48 0.44
CA MET A 70 9.60 -14.71 -0.67
C MET A 70 8.06 -14.77 -0.75
N LYS A 71 7.41 -15.82 -0.25
CA LYS A 71 5.93 -15.95 -0.24
C LYS A 71 5.25 -14.98 0.73
N VAL A 72 5.95 -14.57 1.78
CA VAL A 72 5.39 -13.65 2.80
C VAL A 72 5.07 -12.31 2.16
N ILE A 73 3.87 -11.78 2.44
CA ILE A 73 3.44 -10.45 1.97
C ILE A 73 4.44 -9.41 2.53
N PRO A 74 5.19 -8.70 1.67
CA PRO A 74 6.21 -7.79 2.15
C PRO A 74 5.59 -6.49 2.65
N LEU A 75 6.25 -5.87 3.63
CA LEU A 75 6.13 -4.44 3.83
C LEU A 75 6.80 -3.75 2.64
N ARG A 76 5.98 -3.23 1.72
CA ARG A 76 6.45 -2.50 0.54
C ARG A 76 7.06 -1.18 0.98
N SER A 77 8.29 -0.93 0.54
CA SER A 77 9.09 0.22 0.94
C SER A 77 10.31 0.31 0.04
N TYR A 78 10.79 1.51 -0.24
CA TYR A 78 11.99 1.76 -1.02
C TYR A 78 12.93 2.68 -0.22
N ASP A 79 14.21 2.72 -0.59
CA ASP A 79 15.16 3.68 -0.01
C ASP A 79 14.76 5.09 -0.47
N PRO A 80 14.42 6.03 0.43
CA PRO A 80 14.07 7.39 0.05
C PRO A 80 15.18 8.10 -0.75
N ASN A 81 16.44 7.71 -0.57
CA ASN A 81 17.57 8.27 -1.31
C ASN A 81 17.68 7.75 -2.74
N ILE A 82 16.87 6.76 -3.15
CA ILE A 82 16.85 6.25 -4.53
C ILE A 82 16.57 7.37 -5.55
N LEU A 83 15.88 8.44 -5.16
CA LEU A 83 15.61 9.59 -6.02
C LEU A 83 16.86 10.44 -6.31
N GLN A 84 17.95 10.25 -5.54
CA GLN A 84 19.24 10.87 -5.83
C GLN A 84 20.02 10.09 -6.90
N ASP A 85 19.67 8.82 -7.14
CA ASP A 85 20.27 8.03 -8.21
C ASP A 85 19.87 8.62 -9.57
N PRO A 86 20.83 8.94 -10.47
CA PRO A 86 20.50 9.55 -11.75
C PRO A 86 19.57 8.70 -12.62
N THR A 87 19.62 7.37 -12.54
CA THR A 87 18.76 6.49 -13.32
C THR A 87 17.30 6.68 -12.93
N ILE A 88 17.02 6.76 -11.63
CA ILE A 88 15.67 6.91 -11.10
C ILE A 88 15.20 8.37 -11.14
N TYR A 89 16.09 9.31 -10.88
CA TYR A 89 15.79 10.74 -10.94
C TYR A 89 15.20 11.14 -12.29
N ARG A 90 15.73 10.61 -13.41
CA ARG A 90 15.22 10.92 -14.76
C ARG A 90 13.79 10.45 -14.99
N PHE A 91 13.35 9.36 -14.36
CA PHE A 91 11.94 8.95 -14.41
C PHE A 91 11.04 9.93 -13.68
N ASN A 92 11.48 10.41 -12.50
CA ASN A 92 10.74 11.43 -11.76
C ASN A 92 10.67 12.76 -12.54
N GLU A 93 11.79 13.20 -13.09
CA GLU A 93 11.89 14.40 -13.92
C GLU A 93 10.98 14.31 -15.15
N ALA A 94 11.05 13.22 -15.92
CA ALA A 94 10.19 13.01 -17.08
C ALA A 94 8.70 13.01 -16.67
N THR A 95 8.33 12.27 -15.62
CA THR A 95 6.95 12.22 -15.15
C THR A 95 6.44 13.61 -14.75
N ALA A 96 7.26 14.41 -14.07
CA ALA A 96 6.90 15.76 -13.66
C ALA A 96 6.68 16.70 -14.85
N HIS A 97 7.55 16.65 -15.88
CA HIS A 97 7.42 17.51 -17.06
C HIS A 97 6.19 17.16 -17.91
N TYR A 98 5.82 15.88 -17.99
CA TYR A 98 4.67 15.42 -18.77
C TYR A 98 3.36 15.30 -17.95
N ALA A 99 3.38 15.61 -16.66
CA ALA A 99 2.28 15.31 -15.74
C ALA A 99 0.94 15.90 -16.19
N GLU A 100 0.92 17.19 -16.52
CA GLU A 100 -0.31 17.88 -16.96
C GLU A 100 -0.83 17.32 -18.29
N SER A 101 0.07 17.02 -19.23
CA SER A 101 -0.27 16.46 -20.54
C SER A 101 -0.84 15.04 -20.42
N ILE A 102 -0.19 14.17 -19.63
CA ILE A 102 -0.67 12.80 -19.39
C ILE A 102 -2.04 12.85 -18.70
N LYS A 103 -2.20 13.71 -17.69
CA LYS A 103 -3.50 13.87 -17.00
C LYS A 103 -4.59 14.34 -17.97
N ALA A 104 -4.30 15.32 -18.83
CA ALA A 104 -5.26 15.81 -19.82
C ALA A 104 -5.70 14.69 -20.77
N ILE A 105 -4.75 13.96 -21.36
CA ILE A 105 -5.05 12.85 -22.28
C ILE A 105 -5.87 11.75 -21.60
N ILE A 106 -5.53 11.37 -20.36
CA ILE A 106 -6.32 10.36 -19.61
C ILE A 106 -7.75 10.86 -19.42
N ASN A 107 -7.93 12.13 -19.05
CA ASN A 107 -9.26 12.69 -18.83
C ASN A 107 -10.07 12.82 -20.13
N GLU A 108 -9.43 13.15 -21.25
CA GLU A 108 -10.07 13.25 -22.57
C GLU A 108 -10.53 11.88 -23.08
N GLU A 109 -9.69 10.85 -22.95
CA GLU A 109 -9.93 9.52 -23.52
C GLU A 109 -10.75 8.60 -22.59
N PHE A 110 -10.61 8.75 -21.27
CA PHE A 110 -11.21 7.83 -20.28
C PHE A 110 -12.19 8.51 -19.30
N GLY A 111 -12.16 9.84 -19.19
CA GLY A 111 -12.94 10.60 -18.21
C GLY A 111 -12.24 10.76 -16.86
N ASP A 112 -12.99 11.20 -15.84
CA ASP A 112 -12.44 11.46 -14.51
C ASP A 112 -12.09 10.17 -13.76
N GLY A 113 -10.81 9.98 -13.43
CA GLY A 113 -10.31 8.77 -12.81
C GLY A 113 -8.79 8.69 -12.77
N ILE A 114 -8.26 7.50 -12.47
CA ILE A 114 -6.82 7.25 -12.36
C ILE A 114 -6.38 5.94 -13.03
N MET A 115 -5.13 5.88 -13.46
CA MET A 115 -4.46 4.63 -13.79
C MET A 115 -4.00 3.93 -12.50
N SER A 116 -4.48 2.71 -12.23
CA SER A 116 -4.12 1.94 -11.05
C SER A 116 -2.64 1.53 -11.04
N ALA A 117 -1.99 1.64 -9.88
CA ALA A 117 -0.66 1.07 -9.61
C ALA A 117 -0.71 -0.33 -8.95
N ILE A 118 -1.92 -0.91 -8.78
CA ILE A 118 -2.11 -2.26 -8.20
C ILE A 118 -2.47 -3.26 -9.30
N GLY A 119 -3.52 -2.98 -10.08
CA GLY A 119 -3.85 -3.71 -11.31
C GLY A 119 -2.95 -3.24 -12.44
N PHE A 120 -1.64 -3.47 -12.30
CA PHE A 120 -0.59 -2.78 -13.04
C PHE A 120 0.48 -3.73 -13.54
N TYR A 121 0.88 -3.54 -14.80
CA TYR A 121 2.01 -4.21 -15.43
C TYR A 121 3.08 -3.19 -15.79
N CYS A 122 4.34 -3.59 -15.58
CA CYS A 122 5.52 -2.84 -15.99
C CYS A 122 6.45 -3.77 -16.76
N THR A 123 6.95 -3.28 -17.90
CA THR A 123 8.02 -3.90 -18.68
C THR A 123 9.06 -2.85 -19.04
N VAL A 124 10.32 -3.28 -19.07
CA VAL A 124 11.46 -2.45 -19.49
C VAL A 124 12.17 -3.13 -20.64
N GLU A 125 12.23 -2.50 -21.80
CA GLU A 125 12.79 -3.09 -23.00
C GLU A 125 13.90 -2.21 -23.58
N LYS A 126 14.91 -2.87 -24.16
CA LYS A 126 15.95 -2.21 -24.94
C LYS A 126 15.49 -2.20 -26.39
N VAL A 127 15.30 -1.00 -26.95
CA VAL A 127 14.88 -0.80 -28.34
C VAL A 127 15.92 0.02 -29.10
N LYS A 128 15.88 -0.02 -30.43
CA LYS A 128 16.75 0.79 -31.28
C LYS A 128 16.05 2.05 -31.74
N GLY A 129 16.72 3.18 -31.59
CA GLY A 129 16.27 4.45 -32.14
C GLY A 129 16.54 4.57 -33.63
N LYS A 130 16.10 5.70 -34.20
CA LYS A 130 16.22 5.97 -35.64
C LYS A 130 17.68 5.97 -36.10
N ASP A 131 18.59 6.43 -35.25
CA ASP A 131 20.01 6.56 -35.57
C ASP A 131 20.80 5.31 -35.10
N GLY A 132 20.10 4.23 -34.73
CA GLY A 132 20.69 2.98 -34.26
C GLY A 132 21.13 3.02 -32.79
N GLU A 133 20.87 4.12 -32.09
CA GLU A 133 21.19 4.28 -30.68
C GLU A 133 20.32 3.37 -29.81
N ASP A 134 20.87 2.93 -28.68
CA ASP A 134 20.12 2.16 -27.70
C ASP A 134 19.15 3.07 -26.94
N ARG A 135 17.89 2.70 -26.91
CA ARG A 135 16.83 3.39 -26.16
C ARG A 135 16.22 2.45 -25.13
N VAL A 136 15.78 3.02 -24.02
CA VAL A 136 15.03 2.29 -22.98
C VAL A 136 13.56 2.62 -23.15
N ALA A 137 12.75 1.62 -23.47
CA ALA A 137 11.30 1.73 -23.51
C ALA A 137 10.74 1.17 -22.19
N VAL A 138 9.96 1.99 -21.48
CA VAL A 138 9.25 1.57 -20.28
C VAL A 138 7.76 1.66 -20.56
N VAL A 139 7.05 0.55 -20.38
CA VAL A 139 5.60 0.48 -20.63
C VAL A 139 4.88 0.29 -19.31
N PHE A 140 4.04 1.27 -18.98
CA PHE A 140 3.15 1.25 -17.83
C PHE A 140 1.73 0.95 -18.31
N ASN A 141 1.22 -0.20 -17.91
CA ASN A 141 -0.12 -0.66 -18.28
C ASN A 141 -0.93 -0.89 -17.02
N GLY A 142 -1.72 0.11 -16.62
CA GLY A 142 -2.57 0.06 -15.45
C GLY A 142 -4.05 0.08 -15.80
N LYS A 143 -4.84 -0.63 -15.00
CA LYS A 143 -6.31 -0.58 -15.09
C LYS A 143 -6.81 0.82 -14.78
N PHE A 144 -7.67 1.38 -15.65
CA PHE A 144 -8.36 2.64 -15.37
C PHE A 144 -9.44 2.44 -14.30
N LEU A 145 -9.50 3.36 -13.34
CA LEU A 145 -10.46 3.39 -12.25
C LEU A 145 -11.20 4.74 -12.24
N PRO A 146 -12.47 4.78 -12.65
CA PRO A 146 -13.24 6.03 -12.66
C PRO A 146 -13.56 6.50 -11.25
N HIS A 147 -13.61 7.81 -11.04
CA HIS A 147 -14.21 8.38 -9.83
C HIS A 147 -15.73 8.20 -9.88
N VAL A 148 -16.28 7.59 -8.84
CA VAL A 148 -17.72 7.37 -8.74
C VAL A 148 -18.38 8.44 -7.88
N VAL A 149 -19.58 8.85 -8.27
CA VAL A 149 -20.43 9.69 -7.42
C VAL A 149 -20.81 8.88 -6.19
N GLN A 150 -20.53 9.41 -5.00
CA GLN A 150 -20.85 8.75 -3.74
C GLN A 150 -22.31 9.03 -3.38
N GLN A 151 -23.24 8.27 -3.97
CA GLN A 151 -24.64 8.35 -3.59
C GLN A 151 -24.85 7.67 -2.23
N ALA A 152 -25.54 8.35 -1.32
CA ALA A 152 -25.73 7.84 0.04
C ALA A 152 -26.54 6.52 0.06
N GLU A 153 -27.45 6.34 -0.89
CA GLU A 153 -28.24 5.11 -1.08
C GLU A 153 -27.41 3.91 -1.55
N ASP A 154 -26.36 4.16 -2.33
CA ASP A 154 -25.43 3.13 -2.81
C ASP A 154 -24.39 2.74 -1.74
N ASN A 155 -24.26 3.52 -0.67
CA ASN A 155 -23.42 3.18 0.46
C ASN A 155 -24.10 2.12 1.34
N THR A 156 -23.95 0.86 0.96
CA THR A 156 -24.61 -0.29 1.59
C THR A 156 -24.21 -0.55 3.05
N VAL A 157 -23.23 0.18 3.59
CA VAL A 157 -22.79 0.06 4.98
C VAL A 157 -23.74 0.82 5.89
N LYS A 158 -24.59 0.08 6.62
CA LYS A 158 -25.37 0.63 7.72
C LYS A 158 -24.46 0.85 8.93
N LEU A 159 -23.94 2.06 9.08
CA LEU A 159 -23.27 2.47 10.32
C LEU A 159 -24.32 2.44 11.45
N GLN A 160 -24.14 1.53 12.42
CA GLN A 160 -24.99 1.53 13.60
C GLN A 160 -24.76 2.85 14.33
N SER A 161 -25.77 3.72 14.31
CA SER A 161 -25.82 4.88 15.19
C SER A 161 -25.95 4.36 16.61
N THR A 162 -24.82 4.23 17.30
CA THR A 162 -24.80 4.00 18.75
C THR A 162 -25.44 5.24 19.38
N ASN A 163 -26.74 5.16 19.67
CA ASN A 163 -27.39 6.10 20.57
C ASN A 163 -26.75 5.88 21.93
N ILE A 164 -25.65 6.59 22.21
CA ILE A 164 -25.18 6.81 23.57
C ILE A 164 -26.27 7.68 24.20
N LEU A 165 -27.30 7.02 24.75
CA LEU A 165 -28.15 7.65 25.76
C LEU A 165 -27.23 7.88 26.95
N LEU A 166 -26.71 9.10 27.05
CA LEU A 166 -26.16 9.60 28.30
C LEU A 166 -27.35 9.78 29.25
N THR A 167 -27.79 8.70 29.91
CA THR A 167 -28.69 8.80 31.05
C THR A 167 -27.91 9.47 32.18
N CYS A 168 -28.02 10.79 32.25
CA CYS A 168 -27.60 11.57 33.40
C CYS A 168 -28.59 11.27 34.54
N THR A 169 -28.33 10.23 35.32
CA THR A 169 -29.13 9.90 36.50
C THR A 169 -28.69 10.79 37.66
N LEU A 170 -28.94 12.09 37.57
CA LEU A 170 -28.93 13.00 38.71
C LEU A 170 -30.15 13.92 38.56
N LEU A 171 -31.13 13.68 39.44
CA LEU A 171 -32.30 14.51 39.70
C LEU A 171 -33.37 14.54 38.58
N GLY A 172 -34.06 13.42 38.39
CA GLY A 172 -35.53 13.39 38.29
C GLY A 172 -36.27 14.27 37.25
N VAL A 173 -35.64 14.77 36.19
CA VAL A 173 -36.33 15.53 35.14
C VAL A 173 -36.13 14.86 33.78
N ARG A 174 -37.24 14.35 33.23
CA ARG A 174 -37.31 13.72 31.92
C ARG A 174 -37.73 14.80 30.91
N ALA A 175 -36.81 15.29 30.09
CA ALA A 175 -37.14 16.11 28.92
C ALA A 175 -36.64 15.41 27.65
N PRO A 176 -37.49 15.18 26.63
CA PRO A 176 -37.03 14.65 25.36
C PRO A 176 -36.26 15.74 24.62
N PHE A 177 -34.95 15.53 24.43
CA PHE A 177 -34.14 16.40 23.58
C PHE A 177 -34.35 15.98 22.12
N ASN A 178 -35.27 16.64 21.42
CA ASN A 178 -35.48 16.46 19.99
C ASN A 178 -34.70 17.56 19.24
N SER A 179 -33.53 17.21 18.71
CA SER A 179 -32.66 18.14 17.99
C SER A 179 -33.09 18.24 16.52
N THR A 180 -34.04 19.13 16.23
CA THR A 180 -34.40 19.51 14.84
C THR A 180 -34.57 21.02 14.64
N SER A 181 -33.98 21.89 15.49
CA SER A 181 -33.98 23.34 15.21
C SER A 181 -32.61 24.01 15.48
N PRO A 182 -32.12 24.91 14.59
CA PRO A 182 -30.78 25.51 14.71
C PRO A 182 -30.73 26.79 15.56
N TRP A 183 -31.80 27.11 16.30
CA TRP A 183 -31.87 28.34 17.08
C TRP A 183 -31.92 28.00 18.57
N HIS A 184 -30.76 27.84 19.22
CA HIS A 184 -30.48 28.14 20.63
C HIS A 184 -29.00 27.81 20.93
N ILE A 185 -28.10 28.58 20.35
CA ILE A 185 -26.76 28.79 20.89
C ILE A 185 -26.81 30.13 21.62
N TRP A 186 -26.13 30.22 22.77
CA TRP A 186 -26.02 31.33 23.74
C TRP A 186 -26.98 31.25 24.94
N VAL A 187 -26.45 30.73 26.05
CA VAL A 187 -26.08 31.45 27.28
C VAL A 187 -26.03 30.41 28.41
N PHE A 188 -24.82 30.10 28.91
CA PHE A 188 -24.49 29.99 30.34
C PHE A 188 -22.98 29.73 30.47
N LEU A 189 -22.20 30.77 30.18
CA LEU A 189 -20.87 30.94 30.74
C LEU A 189 -21.05 31.51 32.15
N GLY A 190 -20.59 30.79 33.17
CA GLY A 190 -20.33 31.35 34.49
C GLY A 190 -20.82 30.51 35.67
N ALA A 191 -19.96 29.64 36.18
CA ALA A 191 -19.56 29.61 37.60
C ALA A 191 -18.66 28.40 37.90
N SER A 192 -17.52 28.70 38.52
CA SER A 192 -16.52 27.85 39.15
C SER A 192 -17.03 26.58 39.85
N ALA A 193 -16.28 25.48 39.74
CA ALA A 193 -15.44 24.96 40.84
C ALA A 193 -14.82 23.60 40.46
N ALA A 194 -13.58 23.42 40.90
CA ALA A 194 -12.74 22.24 40.72
C ALA A 194 -13.42 20.93 41.14
N TRP A 195 -13.16 19.84 40.42
CA TRP A 195 -12.98 18.51 41.00
C TRP A 195 -12.03 17.68 40.13
N LEU A 196 -10.93 17.24 40.76
CA LEU A 196 -9.95 16.30 40.24
C LEU A 196 -10.61 14.92 40.04
N ALA A 197 -10.45 14.32 38.87
CA ALA A 197 -10.59 12.88 38.71
C ALA A 197 -9.55 12.37 37.71
N SER A 198 -8.54 11.69 38.25
CA SER A 198 -7.47 10.99 37.54
C SER A 198 -8.03 10.00 36.53
N TYR A 199 -7.51 10.04 35.29
CA TYR A 199 -7.71 8.99 34.31
C TYR A 199 -6.84 7.78 34.68
N HIS A 200 -7.47 6.71 35.17
CA HIS A 200 -6.86 5.38 35.20
C HIS A 200 -7.36 4.60 33.99
N ILE A 201 -6.49 4.43 32.98
CA ILE A 201 -6.69 3.45 31.92
C ILE A 201 -6.35 2.08 32.51
N SER A 202 -7.37 1.32 32.89
CA SER A 202 -7.21 -0.10 33.20
C SER A 202 -7.28 -0.89 31.89
N SER A 203 -6.19 -1.56 31.56
CA SER A 203 -6.15 -2.59 30.52
C SER A 203 -6.54 -3.92 31.18
N ASN A 204 -7.67 -4.49 30.78
CA ASN A 204 -7.99 -5.88 31.10
C ASN A 204 -7.10 -6.79 30.25
N LYS A 205 -6.09 -7.38 30.88
CA LYS A 205 -5.56 -8.69 30.47
C LYS A 205 -6.34 -9.75 31.23
N ASP A 206 -7.15 -10.51 30.52
CA ASP A 206 -7.67 -11.79 30.99
C ASP A 206 -6.52 -12.80 31.08
N GLY A 207 -6.47 -13.58 32.16
CA GLY A 207 -5.57 -14.70 32.30
C GLY A 207 -5.21 -15.04 33.75
N SER A 208 -6.20 -15.44 34.54
CA SER A 208 -5.96 -16.18 35.79
C SER A 208 -5.70 -17.65 35.48
N SER A 209 -4.61 -18.21 36.01
CA SER A 209 -4.64 -19.40 36.87
C SER A 209 -3.22 -19.82 37.26
N ASP A 210 -2.97 -19.88 38.57
CA ASP A 210 -2.33 -21.01 39.30
C ASP A 210 -0.89 -21.42 38.96
N ASN A 211 -0.01 -21.84 39.88
CA ASN A 211 0.05 -21.87 41.34
C ASN A 211 1.50 -22.32 41.65
N GLN A 212 2.10 -21.76 42.71
CA GLN A 212 3.06 -22.39 43.62
C GLN A 212 4.42 -23.02 43.16
N LEU A 213 5.42 -22.59 43.94
CA LEU A 213 6.77 -23.14 44.24
C LEU A 213 7.90 -22.88 43.25
#